data_AF-A0A2A4ZWG0-F1
#
_entry.id   AF-A0A2A4ZWG0-F1
#
_cell.length_a   1.000
_cell.length_b   1.000
_cell.length_c   1.000
_cell.angle_alpha   90.00
_cell.angle_beta   90.00
_cell.angle_gamma   90.00
#
_symmetry.space_group_name_H-M   'P 1'
#
loop_
_entity.id
_entity.type
_entity.pdbx_description
1 polymer ?
#
loop_
_entity_poly.entity_id
_entity_poly.type
_entity_poly.pdbx_seq_one_letter_code
_entity_poly.pdbx_strand_id
1 'polypeptide(L)'
;MQLIRKSKISLTAVFFSIVFICCEKESTTADEENVIPQPQEFIELTDFSRAESCQPCHPVHYEEWQSSMHASAMKGPLFHSGWEEEQAHRPETGEQFCIQCHNPYSYVSGSEVDTAIALISEGVGCDLCHSMVAVHEQVVTEDNVAASADYFLNVESGMKFGGITDPVENGFHGSMGLSMFNSSSMCLPCHNLNIRDLDAEITFKEWAESGFPAISIECQTCHMSDYQGYAADPAANPGVSERTVHHHGMVGVDLDLLKSLTDNPQGEAVVAMLQSAAVVDLTSGPTVENDTLYFSLKIENLTGHSFPSGVSFARELWLELLVFDESQLFFSSGVLESDSSDLSSDVEIFNSVLYDENGNSGVSVTDVISMTNNSLQTNEARVKTFSVPIMSVGDSLMVEARLLFRPFSPSILRENHSDLLVNLPVITVDSLSFNFTIP
;
A
#
# COMPACT_ATOMS: atom_id res chain seq x y z
N MET A 1 51.42 14.69 -68.74
CA MET A 1 51.38 15.92 -69.56
C MET A 1 49.93 16.37 -69.61
N GLN A 2 49.70 17.65 -69.30
CA GLN A 2 48.45 18.42 -69.41
C GLN A 2 47.32 18.23 -68.37
N LEU A 3 47.05 19.39 -67.74
CA LEU A 3 45.92 19.82 -66.93
C LEU A 3 44.55 19.60 -67.62
N ILE A 4 43.47 19.67 -66.82
CA ILE A 4 42.20 20.45 -66.99
C ILE A 4 41.13 19.78 -66.12
N ARG A 5 40.13 20.40 -65.48
CA ARG A 5 39.82 21.72 -64.89
C ARG A 5 38.48 21.47 -64.18
N LYS A 6 38.31 21.90 -62.93
CA LYS A 6 37.04 21.80 -62.19
C LYS A 6 35.95 22.63 -62.88
N SER A 7 34.75 22.08 -63.01
CA SER A 7 33.51 22.84 -63.23
C SER A 7 32.47 22.39 -62.21
N LYS A 8 31.95 23.34 -61.44
CA LYS A 8 30.80 23.17 -60.54
C LYS A 8 29.53 23.25 -61.39
N ILE A 9 28.63 22.28 -61.24
CA ILE A 9 27.28 22.34 -61.79
C ILE A 9 26.31 22.27 -60.60
N SER A 10 25.54 23.34 -60.45
CA SER A 10 24.38 23.46 -59.56
C SER A 10 23.22 22.67 -60.16
N LEU A 11 22.62 21.75 -59.39
CA LEU A 11 21.43 21.02 -59.81
C LEU A 11 20.24 21.45 -58.94
N THR A 12 19.39 22.27 -59.51
CA THR A 12 18.10 22.70 -58.98
C THR A 12 17.12 21.52 -59.07
N ALA A 13 16.62 21.03 -57.93
CA ALA A 13 15.60 19.98 -57.91
C ALA A 13 14.21 20.59 -58.15
N VAL A 14 13.52 20.11 -59.19
CA VAL A 14 12.14 20.46 -59.53
C VAL A 14 11.22 19.46 -58.85
N PHE A 15 10.34 19.93 -57.95
CA PHE A 15 9.29 19.13 -57.32
C PHE A 15 8.08 19.04 -58.26
N PHE A 16 7.74 17.84 -58.70
CA PHE A 16 6.51 17.56 -59.45
C PHE A 16 5.38 17.27 -58.44
N SER A 17 4.38 18.15 -58.36
CA SER A 17 3.14 17.91 -57.62
C SER A 17 2.18 17.11 -58.51
N ILE A 18 1.83 15.89 -58.10
CA ILE A 18 0.77 15.10 -58.71
C ILE A 18 -0.48 15.27 -57.86
N VAL A 19 -1.46 15.99 -58.40
CA VAL A 19 -2.80 16.15 -57.84
C VAL A 19 -3.64 14.95 -58.31
N PHE A 20 -3.97 14.05 -57.40
CA PHE A 20 -5.01 13.03 -57.62
C PHE A 20 -6.35 13.59 -57.12
N ILE A 21 -7.24 13.91 -58.06
CA ILE A 21 -8.67 14.14 -57.81
C ILE A 21 -9.36 12.79 -57.94
N CYS A 22 -9.99 12.31 -56.87
CA CYS A 22 -11.00 11.23 -56.95
C CYS A 22 -12.09 11.43 -55.90
N CYS A 23 -13.28 11.78 -56.41
CA CYS A 23 -14.63 11.51 -55.91
C CYS A 23 -14.84 11.25 -54.41
N GLU A 24 -15.40 12.27 -53.75
CA GLU A 24 -16.24 12.10 -52.56
C GLU A 24 -17.40 11.17 -52.86
N LYS A 25 -17.45 10.06 -52.12
CA LYS A 25 -18.66 9.30 -51.87
C LYS A 25 -18.79 9.26 -50.35
N GLU A 26 -19.66 10.10 -49.80
CA GLU A 26 -20.02 10.07 -48.39
C GLU A 26 -20.48 8.65 -48.02
N SER A 27 -19.60 7.94 -47.32
CA SER A 27 -19.92 6.76 -46.54
C SER A 27 -19.91 7.22 -45.10
N THR A 28 -21.09 7.57 -44.58
CA THR A 28 -21.29 7.78 -43.15
C THR A 28 -21.25 6.42 -42.45
N THR A 29 -20.04 5.91 -42.23
CA THR A 29 -19.75 5.08 -41.08
C THR A 29 -19.09 6.02 -40.10
N ALA A 30 -19.84 6.43 -39.08
CA ALA A 30 -19.23 7.02 -37.90
C ALA A 30 -18.27 5.95 -37.36
N ASP A 31 -16.98 6.12 -37.61
CA ASP A 31 -15.97 5.49 -36.79
C ASP A 31 -16.22 6.03 -35.38
N GLU A 32 -16.63 5.15 -34.45
CA GLU A 32 -16.53 5.43 -33.03
C GLU A 32 -15.05 5.68 -32.73
N GLU A 33 -14.65 6.95 -32.75
CA GLU A 33 -13.41 7.39 -32.13
C GLU A 33 -13.45 6.86 -30.69
N ASN A 34 -12.49 6.01 -30.33
CA ASN A 34 -12.21 5.68 -28.93
C ASN A 34 -11.91 7.00 -28.21
N VAL A 35 -12.93 7.61 -27.60
CA VAL A 35 -12.78 8.85 -26.84
C VAL A 35 -11.96 8.49 -25.61
N ILE A 36 -10.65 8.75 -25.65
CA ILE A 36 -9.78 8.64 -24.49
C ILE A 36 -10.25 9.72 -23.51
N PRO A 37 -10.75 9.36 -22.32
CA PRO A 37 -11.19 10.35 -21.36
C PRO A 37 -10.00 11.22 -20.94
N GLN A 38 -10.18 12.54 -20.97
CA GLN A 38 -9.12 13.50 -20.66
C GLN A 38 -9.24 13.95 -19.20
N PRO A 39 -8.11 14.21 -18.51
CA PRO A 39 -8.14 14.81 -17.19
C PRO A 39 -8.72 16.23 -17.25
N GLN A 40 -9.43 16.60 -16.19
CA GLN A 40 -10.06 17.90 -16.02
C GLN A 40 -9.07 18.88 -15.37
N GLU A 41 -9.01 20.12 -15.88
CA GLU A 41 -8.08 21.14 -15.35
C GLU A 41 -8.57 21.78 -14.03
N PHE A 42 -9.88 21.82 -13.81
CA PHE A 42 -10.48 22.51 -12.67
C PHE A 42 -11.57 21.66 -12.06
N ILE A 43 -11.43 21.24 -10.80
CA ILE A 43 -12.34 20.32 -10.13
C ILE A 43 -12.98 21.05 -8.95
N GLU A 44 -14.29 20.93 -8.80
CA GLU A 44 -15.03 21.42 -7.64
C GLU A 44 -15.44 20.26 -6.73
N LEU A 45 -15.57 20.52 -5.43
CA LEU A 45 -16.02 19.49 -4.49
C LEU A 45 -17.41 18.94 -4.86
N THR A 46 -18.25 19.77 -5.48
CA THR A 46 -19.60 19.40 -5.93
C THR A 46 -19.62 18.51 -7.16
N ASP A 47 -18.49 18.30 -7.84
CA ASP A 47 -18.41 17.39 -8.97
C ASP A 47 -18.37 15.92 -8.53
N PHE A 48 -18.07 15.67 -7.25
CA PHE A 48 -18.03 14.34 -6.65
C PHE A 48 -19.35 13.94 -6.00
N SER A 49 -19.64 12.64 -6.05
CA SER A 49 -20.73 11.98 -5.36
C SER A 49 -20.24 11.23 -4.13
N ARG A 50 -21.05 11.26 -3.08
CA ARG A 50 -20.83 10.48 -1.85
C ARG A 50 -20.99 8.99 -2.13
N ALA A 51 -20.18 8.16 -1.47
CA ALA A 51 -20.22 6.70 -1.57
C ALA A 51 -21.61 6.12 -1.23
N GLU A 52 -22.37 6.74 -0.33
CA GLU A 52 -23.75 6.34 -0.01
C GLU A 52 -24.66 6.34 -1.26
N SER A 53 -24.39 7.20 -2.24
CA SER A 53 -25.15 7.25 -3.49
C SER A 53 -24.93 6.02 -4.36
N CYS A 54 -23.80 5.32 -4.18
CA CYS A 54 -23.42 4.10 -4.89
C CYS A 54 -24.06 2.85 -4.27
N GLN A 55 -24.31 2.86 -2.95
CA GLN A 55 -24.78 1.70 -2.17
C GLN A 55 -26.03 1.00 -2.75
N PRO A 56 -27.06 1.69 -3.25
CA PRO A 56 -28.27 1.02 -3.75
C PRO A 56 -28.00 0.06 -4.93
N CYS A 57 -27.00 0.36 -5.75
CA CYS A 57 -26.62 -0.47 -6.90
C CYS A 57 -25.38 -1.32 -6.61
N HIS A 58 -24.50 -0.90 -5.70
CA HIS A 58 -23.24 -1.56 -5.37
C HIS A 58 -23.14 -1.91 -3.87
N PRO A 59 -24.11 -2.64 -3.29
CA PRO A 59 -24.17 -2.82 -1.84
C PRO A 59 -22.95 -3.59 -1.30
N VAL A 60 -22.50 -4.62 -2.01
CA VAL A 60 -21.33 -5.44 -1.60
C VAL A 60 -20.06 -4.60 -1.57
N HIS A 61 -19.72 -3.92 -2.68
CA HIS A 61 -18.51 -3.10 -2.75
C HIS A 61 -18.56 -1.91 -1.78
N TYR A 62 -19.74 -1.34 -1.52
CA TYR A 62 -19.91 -0.28 -0.53
C TYR A 62 -19.61 -0.78 0.89
N GLU A 63 -20.13 -1.95 1.28
CA GLU A 63 -19.89 -2.54 2.60
C GLU A 63 -18.40 -2.89 2.78
N GLU A 64 -17.77 -3.45 1.75
CA GLU A 64 -16.34 -3.74 1.73
C GLU A 64 -15.50 -2.46 1.87
N TRP A 65 -15.75 -1.44 1.05
CA TRP A 65 -15.06 -0.16 1.13
C TRP A 65 -15.26 0.51 2.48
N GLN A 66 -16.49 0.54 3.00
CA GLN A 66 -16.81 1.18 4.28
C GLN A 66 -16.02 0.57 5.44
N SER A 67 -15.69 -0.73 5.36
CA SER A 67 -14.88 -1.42 6.36
C SER A 67 -13.37 -1.10 6.28
N SER A 68 -12.92 -0.47 5.20
CA SER A 68 -11.50 -0.27 4.90
C SER A 68 -10.89 0.95 5.58
N MET A 69 -9.56 0.96 5.61
CA MET A 69 -8.80 2.14 6.05
C MET A 69 -8.86 3.30 5.05
N HIS A 70 -9.21 3.06 3.77
CA HIS A 70 -9.50 4.13 2.81
C HIS A 70 -10.73 4.95 3.21
N ALA A 71 -11.81 4.27 3.61
CA ALA A 71 -13.02 4.92 4.15
C ALA A 71 -12.81 5.54 5.55
N SER A 72 -11.66 5.23 6.18
CA SER A 72 -11.28 5.71 7.52
C SER A 72 -10.06 6.63 7.51
N ALA A 73 -9.59 7.04 6.32
CA ALA A 73 -8.35 7.81 6.15
C ALA A 73 -8.38 9.16 6.90
N MET A 74 -9.58 9.72 7.11
CA MET A 74 -9.84 10.95 7.87
C MET A 74 -10.53 10.73 9.21
N LYS A 75 -10.48 9.51 9.78
CA LYS A 75 -11.20 9.17 11.03
C LYS A 75 -10.28 8.76 12.17
N GLY A 76 -9.07 8.29 11.86
CA GLY A 76 -8.14 7.77 12.87
C GLY A 76 -7.65 8.84 13.84
N PRO A 77 -7.70 8.63 15.17
CA PRO A 77 -7.18 9.60 16.14
C PRO A 77 -5.67 9.84 16.00
N LEU A 78 -4.89 8.80 15.67
CA LEU A 78 -3.45 8.91 15.44
C LEU A 78 -3.12 9.78 14.22
N PHE A 79 -3.91 9.65 13.14
CA PHE A 79 -3.77 10.52 11.97
C PHE A 79 -4.04 11.97 12.33
N HIS A 80 -5.14 12.26 13.04
CA HIS A 80 -5.49 13.65 13.40
C HIS A 80 -4.41 14.29 14.26
N SER A 81 -3.84 13.59 15.25
CA SER A 81 -2.77 14.17 16.05
C SER A 81 -1.53 14.50 15.22
N GLY A 82 -1.12 13.60 14.32
CA GLY A 82 0.03 13.84 13.44
C GLY A 82 -0.25 14.98 12.46
N TRP A 83 -1.47 15.03 11.92
CA TRP A 83 -1.89 16.10 11.00
C TRP A 83 -1.98 17.47 11.69
N GLU A 84 -2.52 17.55 12.91
CA GLU A 84 -2.56 18.79 13.69
C GLU A 84 -1.16 19.26 14.12
N GLU A 85 -0.29 18.33 14.52
CA GLU A 85 1.10 18.61 14.85
C GLU A 85 1.86 19.15 13.64
N GLU A 86 1.72 18.51 12.49
CA GLU A 86 2.38 18.93 11.26
C GLU A 86 1.86 20.27 10.76
N GLN A 87 0.55 20.55 10.88
CA GLN A 87 -0.01 21.87 10.59
C GLN A 87 0.54 22.96 11.51
N ALA A 88 0.71 22.66 12.80
CA ALA A 88 1.29 23.61 13.74
C ALA A 88 2.79 23.83 13.45
N HIS A 89 3.50 22.78 13.04
CA HIS A 89 4.93 22.83 12.70
C HIS A 89 5.19 23.55 11.37
N ARG A 90 4.34 23.32 10.35
CA ARG A 90 4.42 23.91 9.00
C ARG A 90 3.06 24.47 8.56
N PRO A 91 2.67 25.67 9.01
CA PRO A 91 1.35 26.24 8.73
C PRO A 91 1.03 26.45 7.24
N GLU A 92 2.05 26.57 6.38
CA GLU A 92 1.86 26.84 4.94
C GLU A 92 1.72 25.56 4.09
N THR A 93 2.28 24.43 4.53
CA THR A 93 2.42 23.22 3.71
C THR A 93 1.94 21.93 4.39
N GLY A 94 1.98 21.90 5.73
CA GLY A 94 1.73 20.69 6.51
C GLY A 94 0.30 20.14 6.38
N GLU A 95 -0.70 21.00 6.18
CA GLU A 95 -2.08 20.56 5.97
C GLU A 95 -2.17 19.70 4.69
N GLN A 96 -1.71 20.26 3.57
CA GLN A 96 -1.87 19.66 2.26
C GLN A 96 -0.97 18.43 2.07
N PHE A 97 0.18 18.37 2.75
CA PHE A 97 1.07 17.21 2.73
C PHE A 97 0.36 15.90 3.09
N CYS A 98 -0.46 15.92 4.13
CA CYS A 98 -1.25 14.75 4.54
C CYS A 98 -2.49 14.57 3.64
N ILE A 99 -3.14 15.68 3.31
CA ILE A 99 -4.45 15.70 2.63
C ILE A 99 -4.39 15.25 1.18
N GLN A 100 -3.24 15.42 0.51
CA GLN A 100 -3.03 14.90 -0.83
C GLN A 100 -3.29 13.38 -0.94
N CYS A 101 -3.11 12.61 0.14
CA CYS A 101 -3.38 11.17 0.18
C CYS A 101 -4.61 10.82 1.03
N HIS A 102 -4.83 11.51 2.15
CA HIS A 102 -5.88 11.17 3.12
C HIS A 102 -7.24 11.80 2.80
N ASN A 103 -7.28 12.95 2.14
CA ASN A 103 -8.50 13.56 1.63
C ASN A 103 -8.31 14.16 0.23
N PRO A 104 -8.10 13.30 -0.78
CA PRO A 104 -7.84 13.75 -2.13
C PRO A 104 -9.01 14.54 -2.73
N TYR A 105 -10.25 14.41 -2.23
CA TYR A 105 -11.37 15.29 -2.59
C TYR A 105 -11.06 16.76 -2.31
N SER A 106 -10.73 17.09 -1.06
CA SER A 106 -10.35 18.45 -0.66
C SER A 106 -9.08 18.93 -1.35
N TYR A 107 -8.11 18.02 -1.53
CA TYR A 107 -6.85 18.35 -2.21
C TYR A 107 -7.06 18.81 -3.66
N VAL A 108 -7.75 18.01 -4.47
CA VAL A 108 -7.94 18.32 -5.90
C VAL A 108 -8.94 19.44 -6.13
N SER A 109 -9.89 19.65 -5.21
CA SER A 109 -10.87 20.74 -5.31
C SER A 109 -10.41 22.05 -4.66
N GLY A 110 -9.30 22.05 -3.91
CA GLY A 110 -8.85 23.18 -3.10
C GLY A 110 -9.85 23.60 -2.00
N SER A 111 -10.76 22.70 -1.60
CA SER A 111 -11.76 22.98 -0.56
C SER A 111 -11.19 22.79 0.83
N GLU A 112 -11.66 23.60 1.79
CA GLU A 112 -11.30 23.43 3.20
C GLU A 112 -11.65 22.01 3.69
N VAL A 113 -10.81 21.46 4.58
CA VAL A 113 -11.00 20.12 5.12
C VAL A 113 -11.95 20.18 6.32
N ASP A 114 -13.26 20.14 6.04
CA ASP A 114 -14.31 20.06 7.06
C ASP A 114 -14.94 18.66 7.09
N THR A 115 -14.57 17.84 8.08
CA THR A 115 -15.11 16.48 8.25
C THR A 115 -16.58 16.44 8.68
N ALA A 116 -17.21 17.59 8.98
CA ALA A 116 -18.66 17.68 9.09
C ALA A 116 -19.37 17.55 7.73
N ILE A 117 -18.65 17.81 6.62
CA ILE A 117 -19.12 17.54 5.27
C ILE A 117 -18.98 16.04 5.01
N ALA A 118 -20.12 15.38 4.74
CA ALA A 118 -20.17 13.92 4.59
C ALA A 118 -19.17 13.40 3.56
N LEU A 119 -19.02 14.05 2.40
CA LEU A 119 -18.06 13.67 1.35
C LEU A 119 -16.60 13.73 1.84
N ILE A 120 -16.22 14.79 2.55
CA ILE A 120 -14.87 14.92 3.12
C ILE A 120 -14.64 13.87 4.20
N SER A 121 -15.66 13.54 5.00
CA SER A 121 -15.54 12.49 6.03
C SER A 121 -15.24 11.09 5.47
N GLU A 122 -15.45 10.86 4.16
CA GLU A 122 -15.17 9.58 3.50
C GLU A 122 -13.67 9.32 3.32
N GLY A 123 -12.82 10.36 3.34
CA GLY A 123 -11.40 10.23 3.04
C GLY A 123 -11.18 9.86 1.58
N VAL A 124 -10.79 8.62 1.31
CA VAL A 124 -10.63 8.07 -0.04
C VAL A 124 -11.89 7.29 -0.42
N GLY A 125 -12.82 7.95 -1.13
CA GLY A 125 -14.12 7.38 -1.49
C GLY A 125 -14.19 6.80 -2.90
N CYS A 126 -15.32 6.17 -3.22
CA CYS A 126 -15.55 5.48 -4.50
C CYS A 126 -15.37 6.41 -5.71
N ASP A 127 -15.88 7.63 -5.61
CA ASP A 127 -15.94 8.55 -6.75
C ASP A 127 -14.53 9.02 -7.16
N LEU A 128 -13.62 9.24 -6.21
CA LEU A 128 -12.24 9.55 -6.52
C LEU A 128 -11.60 8.47 -7.41
N CYS A 129 -11.58 7.22 -6.94
CA CYS A 129 -10.93 6.12 -7.65
C CYS A 129 -11.61 5.84 -9.00
N HIS A 130 -12.95 5.87 -9.04
CA HIS A 130 -13.71 5.61 -10.26
C HIS A 130 -13.83 6.83 -11.19
N SER A 131 -13.14 7.93 -10.89
CA SER A 131 -12.99 9.08 -11.79
C SER A 131 -11.58 9.21 -12.35
N MET A 132 -10.65 8.31 -12.01
CA MET A 132 -9.28 8.32 -12.54
C MET A 132 -9.24 7.90 -14.02
N VAL A 133 -8.48 8.65 -14.83
CA VAL A 133 -8.43 8.47 -16.29
C VAL A 133 -7.02 8.33 -16.88
N ALA A 134 -5.97 8.54 -16.07
CA ALA A 134 -4.60 8.31 -16.49
C ALA A 134 -3.73 7.72 -15.38
N VAL A 135 -2.60 7.14 -15.78
CA VAL A 135 -1.56 6.69 -14.86
C VAL A 135 -0.89 7.91 -14.22
N HIS A 136 -0.60 7.80 -12.93
CA HIS A 136 -0.04 8.89 -12.14
C HIS A 136 1.48 8.76 -12.04
N GLU A 137 2.14 9.81 -11.55
CA GLU A 137 3.56 9.81 -11.23
C GLU A 137 3.78 9.63 -9.72
N GLN A 138 5.03 9.36 -9.33
CA GLN A 138 5.40 9.26 -7.92
C GLN A 138 5.31 10.62 -7.24
N VAL A 139 4.94 10.65 -5.95
CA VAL A 139 4.96 11.88 -5.15
C VAL A 139 6.38 12.16 -4.71
N VAL A 140 6.89 13.35 -5.03
CA VAL A 140 8.19 13.84 -4.58
C VAL A 140 7.99 15.13 -3.81
N THR A 141 8.33 15.08 -2.53
CA THR A 141 8.19 16.20 -1.62
C THR A 141 9.57 16.75 -1.25
N GLU A 142 9.75 18.06 -1.40
CA GLU A 142 11.03 18.73 -1.15
C GLU A 142 11.15 19.21 0.30
N ASP A 143 12.18 20.02 0.59
CA ASP A 143 12.48 20.57 1.92
C ASP A 143 11.29 21.24 2.62
N ASN A 144 10.42 21.92 1.85
CA ASN A 144 9.27 22.64 2.41
C ASN A 144 8.07 21.74 2.72
N VAL A 145 8.15 20.45 2.42
CA VAL A 145 7.09 19.47 2.67
C VAL A 145 5.79 19.84 1.91
N ALA A 146 5.90 20.53 0.77
CA ALA A 146 4.75 20.84 -0.04
C ALA A 146 4.18 19.58 -0.71
N ALA A 147 2.86 19.48 -0.71
CA ALA A 147 2.14 18.46 -1.48
C ALA A 147 2.41 18.60 -2.98
N SER A 148 2.51 17.47 -3.67
CA SER A 148 2.90 17.39 -5.08
C SER A 148 2.23 16.23 -5.82
N ALA A 149 1.23 15.57 -5.22
CA ALA A 149 0.48 14.53 -5.89
C ALA A 149 -0.30 15.09 -7.09
N ASP A 150 -0.16 14.46 -8.25
CA ASP A 150 -0.91 14.83 -9.45
C ASP A 150 -2.01 13.83 -9.73
N TYR A 151 -3.28 14.24 -9.59
CA TYR A 151 -4.44 13.40 -9.86
C TYR A 151 -5.04 13.66 -11.24
N PHE A 152 -5.15 12.62 -12.06
CA PHE A 152 -5.74 12.70 -13.39
C PHE A 152 -7.19 12.22 -13.36
N LEU A 153 -8.12 13.14 -13.09
CA LEU A 153 -9.54 12.82 -12.89
C LEU A 153 -10.44 13.39 -14.00
N ASN A 154 -11.51 12.68 -14.33
CA ASN A 154 -12.62 13.18 -15.14
C ASN A 154 -13.93 13.01 -14.35
N VAL A 155 -14.37 14.10 -13.73
CA VAL A 155 -15.57 14.12 -12.89
C VAL A 155 -16.76 14.78 -13.61
N GLU A 156 -16.51 15.78 -14.47
CA GLU A 156 -17.54 16.53 -15.20
C GLU A 156 -18.39 15.64 -16.12
N SER A 157 -17.83 14.58 -16.70
CA SER A 157 -18.61 13.68 -17.58
C SER A 157 -19.71 12.92 -16.83
N GLY A 158 -19.60 12.82 -15.49
CA GLY A 158 -20.42 11.94 -14.68
C GLY A 158 -20.22 10.45 -14.99
N MET A 159 -19.24 10.09 -15.83
CA MET A 159 -18.88 8.72 -16.16
C MET A 159 -18.05 8.10 -15.03
N LYS A 160 -18.20 6.80 -14.82
CA LYS A 160 -17.36 6.03 -13.90
C LYS A 160 -16.50 5.02 -14.66
N PHE A 161 -15.23 4.96 -14.30
CA PHE A 161 -14.22 4.14 -14.95
C PHE A 161 -13.90 2.90 -14.12
N GLY A 162 -13.55 1.79 -14.77
CA GLY A 162 -13.22 0.54 -14.08
C GLY A 162 -12.53 -0.47 -15.00
N GLY A 163 -12.29 -1.69 -14.52
CA GLY A 163 -11.70 -2.76 -15.33
C GLY A 163 -12.68 -3.47 -16.29
N ILE A 164 -13.98 -3.21 -16.17
CA ILE A 164 -15.03 -3.86 -16.95
C ILE A 164 -15.18 -3.18 -18.32
N THR A 165 -14.93 -3.91 -19.40
CA THR A 165 -14.95 -3.38 -20.78
C THR A 165 -16.31 -3.46 -21.47
N ASP A 166 -17.26 -4.18 -20.90
CA ASP A 166 -18.63 -4.35 -21.39
C ASP A 166 -19.69 -3.94 -20.34
N PRO A 167 -19.62 -2.70 -19.80
CA PRO A 167 -20.53 -2.29 -18.75
C PRO A 167 -21.99 -2.25 -19.23
N VAL A 168 -22.91 -2.59 -18.33
CA VAL A 168 -24.35 -2.52 -18.60
C VAL A 168 -24.84 -1.10 -18.36
N GLU A 169 -25.49 -0.52 -19.37
CA GLU A 169 -26.08 0.82 -19.28
C GLU A 169 -27.09 0.93 -18.15
N ASN A 170 -27.15 2.11 -17.52
CA ASN A 170 -28.09 2.43 -16.45
C ASN A 170 -28.47 3.92 -16.49
N GLY A 171 -29.42 4.32 -15.65
CA GLY A 171 -29.94 5.70 -15.62
C GLY A 171 -29.21 6.67 -14.68
N PHE A 172 -28.16 6.23 -13.98
CA PHE A 172 -27.48 7.02 -12.95
C PHE A 172 -26.15 7.60 -13.44
N HIS A 173 -25.27 6.77 -13.99
CA HIS A 173 -23.98 7.20 -14.55
C HIS A 173 -23.61 6.41 -15.81
N GLY A 174 -22.83 7.04 -16.70
CA GLY A 174 -22.14 6.32 -17.77
C GLY A 174 -21.03 5.44 -17.20
N SER A 175 -20.58 4.45 -17.95
CA SER A 175 -19.47 3.58 -17.54
C SER A 175 -18.55 3.25 -18.68
N MET A 176 -17.24 3.21 -18.40
CA MET A 176 -16.22 2.86 -19.39
C MET A 176 -15.10 2.03 -18.77
N GLY A 177 -14.71 0.96 -19.47
CA GLY A 177 -13.55 0.15 -19.09
C GLY A 177 -12.24 0.81 -19.49
N LEU A 178 -11.32 0.98 -18.54
CA LEU A 178 -9.95 1.43 -18.78
C LEU A 178 -8.96 0.40 -18.26
N SER A 179 -7.97 0.03 -19.08
CA SER A 179 -6.97 -1.00 -18.71
C SER A 179 -6.13 -0.62 -17.49
N MET A 180 -6.02 0.68 -17.17
CA MET A 180 -5.28 1.16 -15.99
C MET A 180 -5.85 0.66 -14.66
N PHE A 181 -7.13 0.27 -14.60
CA PHE A 181 -7.72 -0.30 -13.38
C PHE A 181 -7.18 -1.69 -13.05
N ASN A 182 -6.50 -2.34 -14.01
CA ASN A 182 -5.79 -3.60 -13.82
C ASN A 182 -4.27 -3.39 -13.63
N SER A 183 -3.83 -2.17 -13.29
CA SER A 183 -2.42 -1.81 -13.08
C SER A 183 -2.22 -1.23 -11.69
N SER A 184 -1.15 -1.64 -11.00
CA SER A 184 -0.77 -1.11 -9.68
C SER A 184 -0.52 0.39 -9.67
N SER A 185 -0.27 0.98 -10.85
CA SER A 185 0.04 2.40 -10.99
C SER A 185 -1.11 3.34 -10.59
N MET A 186 -2.32 2.82 -10.44
CA MET A 186 -3.45 3.55 -9.85
C MET A 186 -3.25 3.83 -8.35
N CYS A 187 -2.46 3.01 -7.65
CA CYS A 187 -2.18 3.17 -6.22
C CYS A 187 -1.02 4.15 -5.96
N LEU A 188 -0.24 4.47 -7.00
CA LEU A 188 1.01 5.22 -6.91
C LEU A 188 0.91 6.59 -6.22
N PRO A 189 -0.14 7.41 -6.42
CA PRO A 189 -0.23 8.75 -5.81
C PRO A 189 -0.18 8.73 -4.29
N CYS A 190 -0.66 7.65 -3.67
CA CYS A 190 -0.75 7.55 -2.22
C CYS A 190 0.25 6.54 -1.63
N HIS A 191 0.64 5.53 -2.41
CA HIS A 191 1.47 4.42 -1.93
C HIS A 191 2.94 4.50 -2.40
N ASN A 192 3.40 5.69 -2.78
CA ASN A 192 4.80 5.95 -3.07
C ASN A 192 5.20 7.41 -2.85
N LEU A 193 5.79 7.69 -1.69
CA LEU A 193 6.24 9.01 -1.26
C LEU A 193 7.76 9.05 -1.12
N ASN A 194 8.36 10.01 -1.83
CA ASN A 194 9.76 10.41 -1.65
C ASN A 194 9.82 11.78 -0.94
N ILE A 195 10.76 11.93 -0.02
CA ILE A 195 11.01 13.20 0.70
C ILE A 195 12.49 13.56 0.59
N ARG A 196 12.82 14.69 -0.04
CA ARG A 196 14.22 15.17 -0.20
C ARG A 196 15.14 14.11 -0.80
N ASP A 197 14.70 13.45 -1.87
CA ASP A 197 15.32 12.29 -2.51
C ASP A 197 15.38 11.01 -1.64
N LEU A 198 14.88 11.03 -0.41
CA LEU A 198 14.79 9.85 0.45
C LEU A 198 13.50 9.08 0.17
N ASP A 199 13.67 7.79 -0.09
CA ASP A 199 12.59 6.82 -0.24
C ASP A 199 11.91 6.55 1.12
N ALA A 200 11.03 7.44 1.55
CA ALA A 200 10.39 7.39 2.87
C ALA A 200 9.31 6.31 2.97
N GLU A 201 8.38 6.29 2.01
CA GLU A 201 7.29 5.30 1.96
C GLU A 201 7.11 4.83 0.51
N ILE A 202 7.85 3.79 0.11
CA ILE A 202 8.05 3.44 -1.31
C ILE A 202 7.46 2.08 -1.70
N THR A 203 6.28 1.74 -1.17
CA THR A 203 5.64 0.42 -1.40
C THR A 203 5.51 0.09 -2.88
N PHE A 204 5.11 1.07 -3.71
CA PHE A 204 5.03 0.84 -5.15
C PHE A 204 6.40 0.54 -5.77
N LYS A 205 7.44 1.32 -5.44
CA LYS A 205 8.79 1.09 -5.97
C LYS A 205 9.31 -0.28 -5.58
N GLU A 206 9.12 -0.68 -4.32
CA GLU A 206 9.48 -2.03 -3.85
C GLU A 206 8.78 -3.11 -4.69
N TRP A 207 7.48 -2.95 -4.94
CA TRP A 207 6.73 -3.83 -5.85
C TRP A 207 7.25 -3.81 -7.28
N ALA A 208 7.49 -2.65 -7.85
CA ALA A 208 7.94 -2.47 -9.22
C ALA A 208 9.35 -3.08 -9.46
N GLU A 209 10.19 -3.09 -8.43
CA GLU A 209 11.53 -3.68 -8.45
C GLU A 209 11.54 -5.18 -8.08
N SER A 210 10.40 -5.74 -7.67
CA SER A 210 10.24 -7.16 -7.34
C SER A 210 10.08 -8.06 -8.58
N GLY A 211 9.88 -9.36 -8.34
CA GLY A 211 9.54 -10.31 -9.41
C GLY A 211 8.06 -10.29 -9.82
N PHE A 212 7.19 -9.63 -9.05
CA PHE A 212 5.73 -9.71 -9.19
C PHE A 212 5.20 -9.06 -10.48
N PRO A 213 5.67 -7.86 -10.90
CA PRO A 213 5.27 -7.27 -12.17
C PRO A 213 5.58 -8.18 -13.36
N ALA A 214 6.71 -8.90 -13.33
CA ALA A 214 7.14 -9.78 -14.42
C ALA A 214 6.24 -11.01 -14.62
N ILE A 215 5.45 -11.36 -13.60
CA ILE A 215 4.46 -12.46 -13.64
C ILE A 215 3.02 -11.95 -13.52
N SER A 216 2.81 -10.64 -13.76
CA SER A 216 1.49 -10.00 -13.76
C SER A 216 0.72 -10.12 -12.44
N ILE A 217 1.43 -10.11 -11.31
CA ILE A 217 0.82 -9.93 -9.99
C ILE A 217 0.87 -8.45 -9.65
N GLU A 218 -0.30 -7.82 -9.63
CA GLU A 218 -0.50 -6.41 -9.34
C GLU A 218 -0.95 -6.23 -7.88
N CYS A 219 -0.92 -5.01 -7.34
CA CYS A 219 -1.47 -4.68 -6.02
C CYS A 219 -2.91 -5.22 -5.86
N GLN A 220 -3.73 -5.03 -6.91
CA GLN A 220 -5.11 -5.48 -6.96
C GLN A 220 -5.24 -7.00 -6.83
N THR A 221 -4.28 -7.78 -7.33
CA THR A 221 -4.34 -9.25 -7.28
C THR A 221 -4.44 -9.76 -5.84
N CYS A 222 -3.76 -9.11 -4.90
CA CYS A 222 -3.78 -9.47 -3.48
C CYS A 222 -4.74 -8.61 -2.66
N HIS A 223 -4.71 -7.29 -2.83
CA HIS A 223 -5.47 -6.37 -1.98
C HIS A 223 -6.91 -6.12 -2.46
N MET A 224 -7.21 -6.43 -3.72
CA MET A 224 -8.55 -6.36 -4.31
C MET A 224 -8.88 -7.70 -4.98
N SER A 225 -8.69 -8.79 -4.26
CA SER A 225 -8.72 -10.14 -4.83
C SER A 225 -10.03 -10.45 -5.57
N ASP A 226 -9.88 -11.29 -6.60
CA ASP A 226 -10.98 -11.70 -7.47
C ASP A 226 -11.99 -12.59 -6.74
N TYR A 227 -13.28 -12.36 -7.01
CA TYR A 227 -14.35 -13.28 -6.67
C TYR A 227 -15.38 -13.36 -7.81
N GLN A 228 -16.17 -14.45 -7.85
CA GLN A 228 -17.31 -14.54 -8.76
C GLN A 228 -18.51 -13.85 -8.13
N GLY A 229 -19.05 -12.85 -8.82
CA GLY A 229 -20.15 -12.04 -8.32
C GLY A 229 -20.68 -11.07 -9.36
N TYR A 230 -21.27 -9.96 -8.90
CA TYR A 230 -21.90 -8.98 -9.76
C TYR A 230 -21.31 -7.59 -9.52
N ALA A 231 -21.00 -6.88 -10.60
CA ALA A 231 -20.48 -5.52 -10.51
C ALA A 231 -21.49 -4.57 -9.85
N ALA A 232 -22.79 -4.80 -10.07
CA ALA A 232 -23.92 -4.13 -9.45
C ALA A 232 -25.02 -5.15 -9.16
N ASP A 233 -25.88 -4.90 -8.18
CA ASP A 233 -27.04 -5.75 -7.87
C ASP A 233 -27.96 -5.89 -9.10
N PRO A 234 -28.19 -7.11 -9.63
CA PRO A 234 -29.08 -7.34 -10.76
C PRO A 234 -30.53 -6.88 -10.53
N ALA A 235 -30.97 -6.77 -9.28
CA ALA A 235 -32.28 -6.22 -8.94
C ALA A 235 -32.34 -4.69 -9.15
N ALA A 236 -31.23 -3.99 -8.89
CA ALA A 236 -31.10 -2.55 -9.08
C ALA A 236 -30.75 -2.19 -10.53
N ASN A 237 -29.95 -3.02 -11.20
CA ASN A 237 -29.57 -2.86 -12.60
C ASN A 237 -29.82 -4.14 -13.42
N PRO A 238 -31.03 -4.31 -13.97
CA PRO A 238 -31.39 -5.49 -14.76
C PRO A 238 -30.50 -5.67 -15.99
N GLY A 239 -29.96 -6.87 -16.18
CA GLY A 239 -29.09 -7.21 -17.31
C GLY A 239 -27.61 -7.34 -16.93
N VAL A 240 -27.22 -6.93 -15.72
CA VAL A 240 -25.90 -7.22 -15.16
C VAL A 240 -25.72 -8.73 -15.01
N SER A 241 -24.66 -9.26 -15.61
CA SER A 241 -24.30 -10.67 -15.54
C SER A 241 -23.30 -10.94 -14.42
N GLU A 242 -23.34 -12.15 -13.88
CA GLU A 242 -22.27 -12.68 -13.03
C GLU A 242 -20.95 -12.69 -13.81
N ARG A 243 -19.86 -12.33 -13.14
CA ARG A 243 -18.53 -12.19 -13.71
C ARG A 243 -17.48 -12.19 -12.59
N THR A 244 -16.21 -12.24 -12.98
CA THR A 244 -15.12 -11.89 -12.06
C THR A 244 -15.19 -10.41 -11.71
N VAL A 245 -15.23 -10.14 -10.42
CA VAL A 245 -15.18 -8.80 -9.81
C VAL A 245 -14.16 -8.79 -8.69
N HIS A 246 -13.80 -7.61 -8.20
CA HIS A 246 -12.75 -7.43 -7.21
C HIS A 246 -13.33 -7.02 -5.85
N HIS A 247 -12.78 -7.56 -4.77
CA HIS A 247 -13.08 -7.06 -3.43
C HIS A 247 -12.59 -5.61 -3.27
N HIS A 248 -13.40 -4.78 -2.61
CA HIS A 248 -13.07 -3.38 -2.28
C HIS A 248 -12.71 -3.20 -0.80
N GLY A 249 -12.39 -4.32 -0.12
CA GLY A 249 -11.91 -4.28 1.27
C GLY A 249 -10.53 -3.65 1.37
N MET A 250 -9.68 -3.82 0.35
CA MET A 250 -8.32 -3.24 0.28
C MET A 250 -7.53 -3.52 1.57
N VAL A 251 -7.56 -4.79 1.98
CA VAL A 251 -7.07 -5.24 3.28
C VAL A 251 -5.59 -4.89 3.40
N GLY A 252 -5.25 -4.12 4.43
CA GLY A 252 -3.89 -3.76 4.80
C GLY A 252 -3.54 -4.29 6.18
N VAL A 253 -2.49 -3.75 6.80
CA VAL A 253 -2.11 -4.14 8.18
C VAL A 253 -2.74 -3.24 9.24
N ASP A 254 -3.26 -2.08 8.82
CA ASP A 254 -3.81 -1.07 9.72
C ASP A 254 -5.27 -1.37 10.07
N LEU A 255 -5.63 -1.11 11.32
CA LEU A 255 -6.95 -1.35 11.90
C LEU A 255 -7.40 -0.12 12.72
N ASP A 256 -8.71 0.00 12.92
CA ASP A 256 -9.28 1.00 13.82
C ASP A 256 -9.00 0.60 15.29
N LEU A 257 -7.99 1.22 15.91
CA LEU A 257 -7.59 0.94 17.29
C LEU A 257 -8.61 1.40 18.35
N LEU A 258 -9.72 2.05 17.96
CA LEU A 258 -10.86 2.25 18.87
C LEU A 258 -11.63 0.95 19.11
N LYS A 259 -11.37 -0.09 18.32
CA LYS A 259 -11.98 -1.41 18.41
C LYS A 259 -10.90 -2.46 18.63
N SER A 260 -11.25 -3.53 19.35
CA SER A 260 -10.39 -4.69 19.46
C SER A 260 -10.16 -5.35 18.09
N LEU A 261 -9.14 -6.21 17.97
CA LEU A 261 -8.92 -6.99 16.74
C LEU A 261 -10.15 -7.80 16.33
N THR A 262 -10.87 -8.39 17.29
CA THR A 262 -12.05 -9.21 17.02
C THR A 262 -13.30 -8.39 16.69
N ASP A 263 -13.37 -7.14 17.16
CA ASP A 263 -14.49 -6.24 16.84
C ASP A 263 -14.26 -5.42 15.57
N ASN A 264 -13.04 -5.46 15.02
CA ASN A 264 -12.72 -4.84 13.75
C ASN A 264 -13.33 -5.63 12.59
N PRO A 265 -14.12 -5.01 11.69
CA PRO A 265 -14.72 -5.70 10.56
C PRO A 265 -13.72 -6.42 9.65
N GLN A 266 -12.49 -5.88 9.54
CA GLN A 266 -11.40 -6.51 8.76
C GLN A 266 -10.45 -7.37 9.60
N GLY A 267 -10.65 -7.51 10.91
CA GLY A 267 -9.68 -8.16 11.81
C GLY A 267 -9.28 -9.56 11.36
N GLU A 268 -10.25 -10.40 11.00
CA GLU A 268 -9.98 -11.75 10.48
C GLU A 268 -9.22 -11.72 9.14
N ALA A 269 -9.58 -10.79 8.25
CA ALA A 269 -8.94 -10.65 6.94
C ALA A 269 -7.48 -10.17 7.07
N VAL A 270 -7.21 -9.24 7.99
CA VAL A 270 -5.85 -8.77 8.30
C VAL A 270 -4.99 -9.90 8.85
N VAL A 271 -5.52 -10.70 9.78
CA VAL A 271 -4.81 -11.89 10.31
C VAL A 271 -4.50 -12.88 9.21
N ALA A 272 -5.48 -13.23 8.36
CA ALA A 272 -5.28 -14.17 7.26
C ALA A 272 -4.26 -13.65 6.23
N MET A 273 -4.30 -12.35 5.92
CA MET A 273 -3.33 -11.72 5.02
C MET A 273 -1.92 -11.77 5.61
N LEU A 274 -1.75 -11.36 6.87
CA LEU A 274 -0.45 -11.42 7.56
C LEU A 274 0.09 -12.84 7.61
N GLN A 275 -0.76 -13.84 7.86
CA GLN A 275 -0.36 -15.26 7.88
C GLN A 275 0.13 -15.80 6.53
N SER A 276 -0.15 -15.10 5.44
CA SER A 276 0.34 -15.44 4.10
C SER A 276 1.57 -14.63 3.67
N ALA A 277 2.00 -13.65 4.47
CA ALA A 277 2.98 -12.64 4.06
C ALA A 277 4.44 -13.10 4.22
N ALA A 278 4.73 -13.98 5.16
CA ALA A 278 6.08 -14.50 5.37
C ALA A 278 6.05 -15.90 5.98
N VAL A 279 7.15 -16.64 5.83
CA VAL A 279 7.33 -17.99 6.38
C VAL A 279 8.62 -18.10 7.19
N VAL A 280 8.58 -18.85 8.28
CA VAL A 280 9.72 -19.15 9.15
C VAL A 280 10.09 -20.63 9.04
N ASP A 281 11.32 -20.91 8.64
CA ASP A 281 11.84 -22.26 8.46
C ASP A 281 13.21 -22.46 9.14
N LEU A 282 13.57 -23.71 9.42
CA LEU A 282 14.93 -24.06 9.81
C LEU A 282 15.86 -24.07 8.59
N THR A 283 16.97 -23.33 8.65
CA THR A 283 17.97 -23.34 7.57
C THR A 283 18.93 -24.53 7.70
N SER A 284 19.31 -24.85 8.92
CA SER A 284 20.11 -26.03 9.27
C SER A 284 19.58 -26.65 10.55
N GLY A 285 19.71 -27.97 10.65
CA GLY A 285 19.34 -28.68 11.87
C GLY A 285 20.14 -28.17 13.08
N PRO A 286 19.60 -28.31 14.31
CA PRO A 286 20.27 -27.81 15.49
C PRO A 286 21.54 -28.62 15.77
N THR A 287 22.59 -27.94 16.24
CA THR A 287 23.86 -28.56 16.65
C THR A 287 24.22 -28.15 18.07
N VAL A 288 24.99 -28.99 18.76
CA VAL A 288 25.49 -28.71 20.11
C VAL A 288 27.00 -28.66 20.08
N GLU A 289 27.57 -27.55 20.55
CA GLU A 289 29.00 -27.37 20.73
C GLU A 289 29.25 -26.69 22.08
N ASN A 290 30.10 -27.28 22.93
CA ASN A 290 30.48 -26.73 24.24
C ASN A 290 29.27 -26.28 25.09
N ASP A 291 28.31 -27.18 25.32
CA ASP A 291 27.09 -26.92 26.09
C ASP A 291 26.24 -25.75 25.55
N THR A 292 26.34 -25.45 24.26
CA THR A 292 25.53 -24.42 23.58
C THR A 292 24.83 -25.04 22.38
N LEU A 293 23.51 -24.84 22.31
CA LEU A 293 22.66 -25.18 21.18
C LEU A 293 22.73 -24.06 20.14
N TYR A 294 23.06 -24.41 18.90
CA TYR A 294 23.06 -23.52 17.75
C TYR A 294 22.04 -23.98 16.73
N PHE A 295 21.24 -23.04 16.23
CA PHE A 295 20.36 -23.26 15.08
C PHE A 295 20.10 -21.95 14.37
N SER A 296 19.68 -22.03 13.12
CA SER A 296 19.37 -20.87 12.29
C SER A 296 17.95 -20.96 11.78
N LEU A 297 17.20 -19.88 11.98
CA LEU A 297 15.88 -19.68 11.41
C LEU A 297 16.02 -18.78 10.18
N LYS A 298 15.35 -19.17 9.10
CA LYS A 298 15.20 -18.42 7.87
C LYS A 298 13.81 -17.81 7.86
N ILE A 299 13.71 -16.50 7.69
CA ILE A 299 12.47 -15.77 7.51
C ILE A 299 12.41 -15.34 6.04
N GLU A 300 11.43 -15.82 5.30
CA GLU A 300 11.28 -15.53 3.87
C GLU A 300 10.06 -14.63 3.65
N ASN A 301 10.28 -13.48 3.03
CA ASN A 301 9.22 -12.55 2.64
C ASN A 301 8.54 -13.07 1.37
N LEU A 302 7.23 -13.30 1.44
CA LEU A 302 6.42 -13.81 0.34
C LEU A 302 5.63 -12.70 -0.38
N THR A 303 5.79 -11.45 0.04
CA THR A 303 5.10 -10.30 -0.54
C THR A 303 5.89 -9.68 -1.71
N GLY A 304 5.18 -8.95 -2.56
CA GLY A 304 5.77 -8.22 -3.68
C GLY A 304 6.53 -6.96 -3.25
N HIS A 305 6.43 -6.52 -1.99
CA HIS A 305 7.08 -5.31 -1.46
C HIS A 305 7.89 -5.67 -0.20
N SER A 306 8.50 -4.69 0.48
CA SER A 306 9.16 -4.99 1.76
C SER A 306 8.13 -5.43 2.81
N PHE A 307 8.54 -6.18 3.83
CA PHE A 307 7.68 -6.55 4.93
C PHE A 307 8.33 -6.20 6.28
N PRO A 308 7.77 -5.22 7.02
CA PRO A 308 6.68 -4.32 6.64
C PRO A 308 7.11 -3.20 5.67
N SER A 309 6.24 -2.83 4.71
CA SER A 309 6.40 -1.69 3.79
C SER A 309 5.66 -0.43 4.29
N GLY A 310 5.71 0.68 3.54
CA GLY A 310 5.00 1.93 3.79
C GLY A 310 5.55 2.64 5.01
N VAL A 311 4.70 2.89 6.01
CA VAL A 311 5.07 3.38 7.36
C VAL A 311 5.82 2.32 8.19
N SER A 312 6.81 1.66 7.59
CA SER A 312 7.64 0.61 8.19
C SER A 312 8.24 1.07 9.52
N PHE A 313 8.64 2.33 9.63
CA PHE A 313 9.20 2.95 10.84
C PHE A 313 8.24 3.00 12.04
N ALA A 314 6.92 2.93 11.81
CA ALA A 314 5.94 2.83 12.88
C ALA A 314 5.69 1.39 13.31
N ARG A 315 5.98 0.42 12.43
CA ARG A 315 5.61 -0.99 12.54
C ARG A 315 6.72 -1.79 13.21
N GLU A 316 6.33 -2.89 13.87
CA GLU A 316 7.27 -3.82 14.48
C GLU A 316 6.99 -5.23 13.96
N LEU A 317 8.03 -5.86 13.42
CA LEU A 317 8.06 -7.27 13.04
C LEU A 317 9.27 -7.88 13.73
N TRP A 318 9.10 -8.98 14.48
CA TRP A 318 10.22 -9.59 15.22
C TRP A 318 10.01 -11.10 15.41
N LEU A 319 11.11 -11.79 15.73
CA LEU A 319 11.06 -13.19 16.14
C LEU A 319 10.94 -13.29 17.66
N GLU A 320 9.94 -14.04 18.12
CA GLU A 320 9.90 -14.61 19.45
C GLU A 320 10.43 -16.05 19.41
N LEU A 321 11.22 -16.40 20.42
CA LEU A 321 11.77 -17.74 20.60
C LEU A 321 11.53 -18.22 22.03
N LEU A 322 10.98 -19.43 22.16
CA LEU A 322 10.82 -20.16 23.42
C LEU A 322 11.54 -21.51 23.30
N VAL A 323 12.32 -21.87 24.30
CA VAL A 323 12.97 -23.19 24.40
C VAL A 323 12.57 -23.83 25.72
N PHE A 324 11.98 -25.00 25.63
CA PHE A 324 11.50 -25.78 26.76
C PHE A 324 12.37 -27.01 26.97
N ASP A 325 12.67 -27.31 28.24
CA ASP A 325 13.17 -28.59 28.71
C ASP A 325 11.99 -29.35 29.34
N GLU A 326 11.55 -30.42 28.68
CA GLU A 326 10.25 -31.06 28.93
C GLU A 326 9.09 -30.04 28.88
N SER A 327 8.57 -29.62 30.04
CA SER A 327 7.51 -28.60 30.17
C SER A 327 7.99 -27.29 30.80
N GLN A 328 9.27 -27.18 31.16
CA GLN A 328 9.83 -26.01 31.82
C GLN A 328 10.44 -25.08 30.77
N LEU A 329 9.99 -23.82 30.75
CA LEU A 329 10.63 -22.78 29.93
C LEU A 329 12.07 -22.56 30.44
N PHE A 330 13.03 -22.82 29.57
CA PHE A 330 14.45 -22.74 29.86
C PHE A 330 15.10 -21.48 29.29
N PHE A 331 14.74 -21.12 28.06
CA PHE A 331 15.21 -19.90 27.40
C PHE A 331 14.08 -19.21 26.66
N SER A 332 14.10 -17.88 26.63
CA SER A 332 13.18 -17.07 25.86
C SER A 332 13.84 -15.81 25.32
N SER A 333 13.42 -15.36 24.14
CA SER A 333 13.79 -14.08 23.54
C SER A 333 12.60 -13.51 22.76
N GLY A 334 12.45 -12.19 22.69
CA GLY A 334 11.35 -11.54 21.96
C GLY A 334 9.97 -11.69 22.60
N VAL A 335 9.89 -12.13 23.86
CA VAL A 335 8.64 -12.30 24.60
C VAL A 335 8.22 -10.98 25.21
N LEU A 336 6.97 -10.59 24.97
CA LEU A 336 6.37 -9.40 25.55
C LEU A 336 5.79 -9.69 26.94
N GLU A 337 5.88 -8.72 27.86
CA GLU A 337 5.12 -8.77 29.12
C GLU A 337 3.61 -8.57 28.88
N SER A 338 3.27 -7.76 27.88
CA SER A 338 1.92 -7.51 27.38
C SER A 338 1.99 -6.97 25.95
N ASP A 339 0.90 -7.02 25.19
CA ASP A 339 0.81 -6.49 23.82
C ASP A 339 1.16 -4.98 23.73
N SER A 340 1.07 -4.26 24.85
CA SER A 340 1.41 -2.83 24.98
C SER A 340 2.84 -2.56 25.47
N SER A 341 3.61 -3.60 25.78
CA SER A 341 4.97 -3.46 26.30
C SER A 341 5.98 -3.23 25.19
N ASP A 342 7.04 -2.48 25.49
CA ASP A 342 8.17 -2.30 24.58
C ASP A 342 8.95 -3.61 24.40
N LEU A 343 9.49 -3.80 23.20
CA LEU A 343 10.44 -4.87 22.94
C LEU A 343 11.77 -4.57 23.65
N SER A 344 12.44 -5.61 24.13
CA SER A 344 13.76 -5.46 24.74
C SER A 344 14.78 -5.04 23.68
N SER A 345 15.79 -4.27 24.10
CA SER A 345 16.78 -3.67 23.19
C SER A 345 17.66 -4.67 22.43
N ASP A 346 17.70 -5.93 22.88
CA ASP A 346 18.42 -7.03 22.23
C ASP A 346 17.62 -7.74 21.13
N VAL A 347 16.31 -7.45 21.02
CA VAL A 347 15.45 -7.98 19.96
C VAL A 347 15.72 -7.22 18.67
N GLU A 348 15.95 -7.97 17.61
CA GLU A 348 16.03 -7.41 16.27
C GLU A 348 14.62 -7.14 15.75
N ILE A 349 14.36 -5.89 15.39
CA ILE A 349 13.10 -5.45 14.78
C ILE A 349 13.35 -5.28 13.28
N PHE A 350 12.52 -5.92 12.46
CA PHE A 350 12.52 -5.75 11.02
C PHE A 350 11.64 -4.55 10.67
N ASN A 351 12.23 -3.36 10.68
CA ASN A 351 11.57 -2.11 10.31
C ASN A 351 12.55 -1.12 9.68
N SER A 352 12.07 0.06 9.29
CA SER A 352 12.95 1.20 9.04
C SER A 352 13.09 2.09 10.28
N VAL A 353 14.14 2.90 10.33
CA VAL A 353 14.35 3.91 11.37
C VAL A 353 14.72 5.22 10.69
N LEU A 354 13.92 6.26 10.97
CA LEU A 354 14.11 7.61 10.44
C LEU A 354 15.02 8.41 11.36
N TYR A 355 15.88 9.25 10.77
CA TYR A 355 16.80 10.14 11.49
C TYR A 355 16.71 11.58 10.99
N ASP A 356 16.78 12.54 11.92
CA ASP A 356 16.92 13.96 11.61
C ASP A 356 18.37 14.37 11.29
N GLU A 357 18.58 15.67 11.06
CA GLU A 357 19.91 16.26 10.81
C GLU A 357 20.90 16.09 11.97
N ASN A 358 20.42 15.86 13.20
CA ASN A 358 21.23 15.69 14.40
C ASN A 358 21.53 14.21 14.70
N GLY A 359 20.95 13.30 13.91
CA GLY A 359 21.05 11.85 14.10
C GLY A 359 20.12 11.30 15.19
N ASN A 360 19.12 12.07 15.64
CA ASN A 360 18.08 11.56 16.53
C ASN A 360 17.16 10.61 15.73
N SER A 361 16.88 9.45 16.29
CA SER A 361 15.99 8.45 15.68
C SER A 361 14.53 8.65 16.08
N GLY A 362 13.60 8.11 15.28
CA GLY A 362 12.17 8.07 15.62
C GLY A 362 11.47 9.40 15.38
N VAL A 363 11.97 10.16 14.39
CA VAL A 363 11.42 11.46 14.00
C VAL A 363 10.27 11.30 13.00
N SER A 364 9.49 12.37 12.81
CA SER A 364 8.45 12.42 11.79
C SER A 364 9.02 12.19 10.38
N VAL A 365 8.22 11.58 9.52
CA VAL A 365 8.55 11.43 8.09
C VAL A 365 8.81 12.79 7.42
N THR A 366 8.14 13.85 7.89
CA THR A 366 8.33 15.22 7.37
C THR A 366 9.67 15.85 7.75
N ASP A 367 10.33 15.34 8.81
CA ASP A 367 11.62 15.81 9.34
C ASP A 367 12.82 14.93 8.96
N VAL A 368 12.57 13.83 8.24
CA VAL A 368 13.60 12.84 7.93
C VAL A 368 14.70 13.39 7.01
N ILE A 369 15.97 13.15 7.35
CA ILE A 369 17.13 13.48 6.50
C ILE A 369 17.89 12.21 6.09
N SER A 370 17.78 11.14 6.87
CA SER A 370 18.33 9.84 6.51
C SER A 370 17.52 8.71 7.15
N MET A 371 17.67 7.50 6.64
CA MET A 371 16.96 6.32 7.12
C MET A 371 17.87 5.09 7.08
N THR A 372 17.70 4.20 8.05
CA THR A 372 18.13 2.80 7.93
C THR A 372 16.92 1.94 7.64
N ASN A 373 17.06 0.94 6.77
CA ASN A 373 15.99 0.01 6.44
C ASN A 373 16.43 -1.42 6.77
N ASN A 374 15.85 -1.99 7.83
CA ASN A 374 16.06 -3.38 8.25
C ASN A 374 14.83 -4.27 8.00
N SER A 375 13.77 -3.74 7.35
CA SER A 375 12.62 -4.54 6.94
C SER A 375 13.05 -5.71 6.03
N LEU A 376 12.22 -6.74 5.95
CA LEU A 376 12.48 -7.86 5.05
C LEU A 376 12.24 -7.38 3.61
N GLN A 377 13.31 -7.26 2.82
CA GLN A 377 13.21 -6.74 1.45
C GLN A 377 12.46 -7.73 0.54
N THR A 378 12.11 -7.27 -0.67
CA THR A 378 11.44 -8.12 -1.66
C THR A 378 12.30 -9.31 -2.05
N ASN A 379 11.70 -10.51 -2.11
CA ASN A 379 12.39 -11.77 -2.41
C ASN A 379 13.55 -12.10 -1.44
N GLU A 380 13.60 -11.46 -0.28
CA GLU A 380 14.65 -11.71 0.71
C GLU A 380 14.32 -12.91 1.61
N ALA A 381 15.34 -13.68 1.93
CA ALA A 381 15.35 -14.60 3.06
C ALA A 381 16.39 -14.15 4.10
N ARG A 382 15.94 -13.69 5.27
CA ARG A 382 16.79 -13.28 6.38
C ARG A 382 17.10 -14.47 7.28
N VAL A 383 18.37 -14.72 7.57
CA VAL A 383 18.76 -15.81 8.47
C VAL A 383 19.17 -15.25 9.83
N LYS A 384 18.50 -15.71 10.88
CA LYS A 384 18.85 -15.41 12.28
C LYS A 384 19.40 -16.66 12.95
N THR A 385 20.64 -16.57 13.43
CA THR A 385 21.26 -17.63 14.20
C THR A 385 21.06 -17.39 15.69
N PHE A 386 20.60 -18.42 16.39
CA PHE A 386 20.45 -18.45 17.83
C PHE A 386 21.55 -19.30 18.46
N SER A 387 22.02 -18.84 19.62
CA SER A 387 22.95 -19.57 20.47
C SER A 387 22.38 -19.61 21.88
N VAL A 388 21.92 -20.79 22.30
CA VAL A 388 21.26 -20.99 23.59
C VAL A 388 22.17 -21.84 24.48
N PRO A 389 22.72 -21.30 25.58
CA PRO A 389 23.50 -22.09 26.53
C PRO A 389 22.59 -23.12 27.20
N ILE A 390 22.87 -24.42 27.06
CA ILE A 390 22.00 -25.54 27.49
C ILE A 390 22.58 -26.29 28.70
N MET A 391 23.20 -25.58 29.65
CA MET A 391 23.71 -26.21 30.86
C MET A 391 22.56 -26.68 31.76
N SER A 392 22.60 -27.94 32.19
CA SER A 392 21.64 -28.56 33.12
C SER A 392 20.23 -28.79 32.56
N VAL A 393 20.09 -28.95 31.25
CA VAL A 393 18.83 -29.39 30.62
C VAL A 393 18.79 -30.92 30.47
N GLY A 394 17.59 -31.49 30.30
CA GLY A 394 17.37 -32.89 29.93
C GLY A 394 17.79 -33.22 28.49
N ASP A 395 17.63 -34.50 28.11
CA ASP A 395 18.12 -35.01 26.81
C ASP A 395 17.32 -34.49 25.59
N SER A 396 16.18 -33.85 25.80
CA SER A 396 15.28 -33.39 24.75
C SER A 396 14.76 -31.98 25.02
N LEU A 397 14.92 -31.12 24.03
CA LEU A 397 14.42 -29.75 24.03
C LEU A 397 13.30 -29.58 23.00
N MET A 398 12.30 -28.79 23.33
CA MET A 398 11.29 -28.30 22.39
C MET A 398 11.56 -26.82 22.11
N VAL A 399 11.64 -26.47 20.84
CA VAL A 399 11.82 -25.08 20.39
C VAL A 399 10.53 -24.63 19.71
N GLU A 400 10.03 -23.47 20.11
CA GLU A 400 8.92 -22.78 19.47
C GLU A 400 9.40 -21.39 19.04
N ALA A 401 9.24 -21.08 17.76
CA ALA A 401 9.55 -19.78 17.20
C ALA A 401 8.29 -19.18 16.56
N ARG A 402 8.07 -17.89 16.76
CA ARG A 402 6.95 -17.14 16.16
C ARG A 402 7.48 -15.87 15.52
N LEU A 403 7.08 -15.61 14.28
CA LEU A 403 7.21 -14.29 13.68
C LEU A 403 5.96 -13.49 14.06
N LEU A 404 6.16 -12.40 14.79
CA LEU A 404 5.07 -11.58 15.33
C LEU A 404 5.10 -10.19 14.67
N PHE A 405 3.91 -9.66 14.38
CA PHE A 405 3.70 -8.34 13.82
C PHE A 405 2.85 -7.48 14.75
N ARG A 406 3.21 -6.20 14.87
CA ARG A 406 2.44 -5.18 15.58
C ARG A 406 2.39 -3.90 14.73
N PRO A 407 1.19 -3.31 14.48
CA PRO A 407 1.04 -2.20 13.53
C PRO A 407 1.68 -0.89 14.00
N PHE A 408 1.79 -0.69 15.31
CA PHE A 408 2.42 0.49 15.90
C PHE A 408 3.31 0.11 17.08
N SER A 409 4.51 0.68 17.15
CA SER A 409 5.29 0.64 18.40
C SER A 409 4.50 1.31 19.54
N PRO A 410 4.43 0.74 20.75
CA PRO A 410 3.69 1.32 21.87
C PRO A 410 4.18 2.72 22.27
N SER A 411 5.43 3.07 21.92
CA SER A 411 5.99 4.42 22.15
C SER A 411 5.19 5.51 21.44
N ILE A 412 4.74 5.25 20.21
CA ILE A 412 3.98 6.19 19.39
C ILE A 412 2.63 6.52 20.03
N LEU A 413 2.01 5.55 20.72
CA LEU A 413 0.69 5.71 21.31
C LEU A 413 0.74 6.25 22.75
N ARG A 414 1.84 6.04 23.48
CA ARG A 414 1.88 6.28 24.94
C ARG A 414 1.65 7.73 25.36
N GLU A 415 2.10 8.70 24.59
CA GLU A 415 2.03 10.11 24.99
C GLU A 415 0.62 10.69 24.79
N ASN A 416 0.06 10.54 23.59
CA ASN A 416 -1.18 11.22 23.20
C ASN A 416 -2.39 10.28 23.01
N HIS A 417 -2.17 8.96 22.96
CA HIS A 417 -3.19 7.95 22.59
C HIS A 417 -3.11 6.69 23.47
N SER A 418 -2.79 6.86 24.76
CA SER A 418 -2.59 5.74 25.68
C SER A 418 -3.82 4.84 25.84
N ASP A 419 -5.01 5.36 25.55
CA ASP A 419 -6.27 4.64 25.50
C ASP A 419 -6.34 3.63 24.35
N LEU A 420 -5.63 3.85 23.24
CA LEU A 420 -5.58 2.94 22.10
C LEU A 420 -4.72 1.70 22.36
N LEU A 421 -3.80 1.76 23.33
CA LEU A 421 -2.90 0.65 23.68
C LEU A 421 -3.65 -0.63 24.07
N VAL A 422 -4.86 -0.51 24.62
CA VAL A 422 -5.68 -1.66 25.02
C VAL A 422 -6.12 -2.52 23.84
N ASN A 423 -6.17 -1.94 22.65
CA ASN A 423 -6.61 -2.60 21.43
C ASN A 423 -5.47 -2.82 20.44
N LEU A 424 -4.22 -2.49 20.80
CA LEU A 424 -3.04 -2.68 19.95
C LEU A 424 -2.76 -4.18 19.79
N PRO A 425 -2.96 -4.78 18.60
CA PRO A 425 -2.85 -6.22 18.46
C PRO A 425 -1.41 -6.66 18.23
N VAL A 426 -1.07 -7.85 18.75
CA VAL A 426 0.10 -8.62 18.33
C VAL A 426 -0.38 -9.84 17.55
N ILE A 427 0.01 -9.92 16.28
CA ILE A 427 -0.48 -10.93 15.34
C ILE A 427 0.66 -11.88 14.98
N THR A 428 0.42 -13.18 15.14
CA THR A 428 1.34 -14.21 14.64
C THR A 428 1.23 -14.29 13.12
N VAL A 429 2.34 -13.95 12.45
CA VAL A 429 2.52 -14.12 11.00
C VAL A 429 2.76 -15.59 10.70
N ASP A 430 3.76 -16.19 11.31
CA ASP A 430 4.04 -17.62 11.12
C ASP A 430 4.69 -18.21 12.38
N SER A 431 4.67 -19.53 12.50
CA SER A 431 5.23 -20.24 13.64
C SER A 431 5.85 -21.56 13.25
N LEU A 432 6.96 -21.89 13.89
CA LEU A 432 7.68 -23.14 13.72
C LEU A 432 7.95 -23.78 15.08
N SER A 433 7.59 -25.06 15.21
CA SER A 433 7.90 -25.86 16.40
C SER A 433 8.65 -27.13 16.01
N PHE A 434 9.74 -27.42 16.73
CA PHE A 434 10.50 -28.64 16.52
C PHE A 434 11.09 -29.18 17.82
N ASN A 435 11.26 -30.50 17.88
CA ASN A 435 11.96 -31.17 18.96
C ASN A 435 13.41 -31.43 18.56
N PHE A 436 14.31 -31.32 19.51
CA PHE A 436 15.72 -31.60 19.35
C PHE A 436 16.21 -32.50 20.48
N THR A 437 16.87 -33.60 20.12
CA THR A 437 17.52 -34.50 21.08
C THR A 437 19.01 -34.14 21.14
N ILE A 438 19.50 -33.86 22.34
CA ILE A 438 20.91 -33.55 22.56
C ILE A 438 21.74 -34.82 22.30
N PRO A 439 22.77 -34.76 21.45
CA PRO A 439 23.57 -35.92 21.04
C PRO A 439 24.33 -36.66 22.16
#